data_AF-A0A645I3J1-F1
#
_entry.id   AF-A0A645I3J1-F1
#
_cell.length_a   1.000
_cell.length_b   1.000
_cell.length_c   1.000
_cell.angle_alpha   90.00
_cell.angle_beta   90.00
_cell.angle_gamma   90.00
#
_symmetry.space_group_name_H-M   'P 1'
#
loop_
_entity.id
_entity.type
_entity.pdbx_description
1 polymer ?
#
loop_
_entity_poly.entity_id
_entity_poly.type
_entity_poly.pdbx_seq_one_letter_code
_entity_poly.pdbx_strand_id
1 'polypeptide(L)'
;MHQKFIDKVINKFLSSSFLEIIKAGYGSIKTDMSLEEAMAYAKQLKKIKEENISMRILPGKAGYKEFGGKNWSFYFHDPIETKALIKTIFYVYKKNILEME
;
A
#
# COMPACT_ATOMS: atom_id res chain seq x y z
N MET A 1 4.14 -14.18 -2.57
CA MET A 1 3.11 -14.34 -3.62
C MET A 1 2.29 -13.06 -3.81
N HIS A 2 1.79 -12.45 -2.73
CA HIS A 2 0.97 -11.22 -2.82
C HIS A 2 1.67 -10.00 -3.43
N GLN A 3 2.93 -9.70 -3.05
CA GLN A 3 3.66 -8.55 -3.62
C GLN A 3 3.82 -8.65 -5.14
N LYS A 4 4.31 -9.81 -5.63
CA LYS A 4 4.43 -10.07 -7.08
C LYS A 4 3.11 -10.00 -7.84
N PHE A 5 1.99 -10.30 -7.18
CA PHE A 5 0.67 -10.13 -7.78
C PHE A 5 0.29 -8.65 -7.85
N ILE A 6 0.49 -7.89 -6.77
CA ILE A 6 0.26 -6.45 -6.73
C ILE A 6 1.15 -5.72 -7.75
N ASP A 7 2.42 -6.09 -7.90
CA ASP A 7 3.32 -5.56 -8.93
C ASP A 7 2.72 -5.71 -10.34
N LYS A 8 2.32 -6.94 -10.69
CA LYS A 8 1.71 -7.23 -11.99
C LYS A 8 0.40 -6.49 -12.21
N VAL A 9 -0.39 -6.35 -11.15
CA VAL A 9 -1.63 -5.57 -11.16
C VAL A 9 -1.31 -4.10 -11.42
N ILE A 10 -0.39 -3.48 -10.68
CA ILE A 10 0.03 -2.09 -10.89
C ILE A 10 0.51 -1.88 -12.33
N ASN A 11 1.34 -2.77 -12.86
CA ASN A 11 1.89 -2.63 -14.22
C ASN A 11 0.81 -2.74 -15.29
N LYS A 12 -0.16 -3.65 -15.11
CA LYS A 12 -1.32 -3.77 -16.00
C LYS A 12 -2.28 -2.59 -15.83
N PHE A 13 -2.39 -2.03 -14.63
CA PHE A 13 -3.26 -0.90 -14.33
C PHE A 13 -2.73 0.41 -14.92
N LEU A 14 -1.41 0.63 -14.92
CA LEU A 14 -0.78 1.82 -15.48
C LEU A 14 -0.84 1.88 -17.02
N SER A 15 -1.08 0.77 -17.72
CA SER A 15 -0.87 0.68 -19.16
C SER A 15 -2.00 1.24 -20.04
N SER A 16 -3.28 1.34 -19.59
CA SER A 16 -4.30 2.16 -20.33
C SER A 16 -5.73 2.19 -19.75
N SER A 17 -6.23 1.16 -19.08
CA SER A 17 -7.67 1.02 -18.75
C SER A 17 -8.08 1.41 -17.33
N PHE A 18 -7.22 2.13 -16.61
CA PHE A 18 -7.36 2.35 -15.17
C PHE A 18 -8.69 2.97 -14.74
N LEU A 19 -9.16 3.98 -15.47
CA LEU A 19 -10.39 4.71 -15.11
C LEU A 19 -11.64 3.85 -15.30
N GLU A 20 -11.66 2.98 -16.31
CA GLU A 20 -12.77 2.06 -16.57
C GLU A 20 -12.83 0.95 -15.54
N ILE A 21 -11.67 0.43 -15.13
CA ILE A 21 -11.56 -0.58 -14.08
C ILE A 21 -12.06 -0.04 -12.73
N ILE A 22 -11.69 1.20 -12.38
CA ILE A 22 -12.18 1.84 -11.15
C ILE A 22 -13.69 1.94 -11.18
N LYS A 23 -14.27 2.47 -12.26
CA LYS A 23 -15.73 2.61 -12.38
C LYS A 23 -16.46 1.27 -12.28
N ALA A 24 -15.94 0.23 -12.94
CA ALA A 24 -16.54 -1.10 -12.92
C ALA A 24 -16.41 -1.78 -11.55
N GLY A 25 -15.31 -1.55 -10.83
CA GLY A 25 -15.02 -2.18 -9.55
C GLY A 25 -15.52 -1.44 -8.31
N TYR A 26 -15.85 -0.14 -8.43
CA TYR A 26 -16.15 0.72 -7.28
C TYR A 26 -17.28 0.17 -6.41
N GLY A 27 -18.37 -0.33 -7.02
CA GLY A 27 -19.50 -0.91 -6.29
C GLY A 27 -19.18 -2.17 -5.49
N SER A 28 -18.05 -2.81 -5.77
CA SER A 28 -17.58 -4.03 -5.08
C SER A 28 -16.61 -3.74 -3.93
N ILE A 29 -16.26 -2.46 -3.70
CA ILE A 29 -15.26 -2.05 -2.70
C ILE A 29 -15.95 -1.18 -1.64
N LYS A 30 -15.80 -1.55 -0.37
CA LYS A 30 -16.21 -0.70 0.74
C LYS A 30 -15.10 0.31 1.04
N THR A 31 -15.33 1.57 0.71
CA THR A 31 -14.40 2.69 0.94
C THR A 31 -15.15 3.94 1.37
N ASP A 32 -14.46 4.81 2.08
CA ASP A 32 -14.86 6.18 2.43
C ASP A 32 -14.56 7.21 1.33
N MET A 33 -13.75 6.86 0.32
CA MET A 33 -13.51 7.72 -0.85
C MET A 33 -14.71 7.73 -1.79
N SER A 34 -15.11 8.91 -2.25
CA SER A 34 -16.04 9.08 -3.36
C SER A 34 -15.46 8.57 -4.69
N LEU A 35 -16.33 8.28 -5.66
CA LEU A 35 -15.88 7.89 -6.99
C LEU A 35 -15.08 9.02 -7.66
N GLU A 36 -15.48 10.27 -7.44
CA GLU A 36 -14.78 11.47 -7.93
C GLU A 36 -13.35 11.55 -7.38
N GLU A 37 -13.15 11.35 -6.08
CA GLU A 37 -11.83 11.32 -5.43
C GLU A 37 -10.97 10.18 -5.97
N ALA A 38 -11.54 8.98 -6.06
CA ALA A 38 -10.83 7.82 -6.62
C ALA A 38 -10.36 8.09 -8.06
N MET A 39 -11.20 8.72 -8.89
CA MET A 39 -10.87 9.12 -10.26
C MET A 39 -9.83 10.24 -10.33
N ALA A 40 -9.85 11.18 -9.38
CA ALA A 40 -8.85 12.24 -9.28
C ALA A 40 -7.46 11.68 -8.93
N TYR A 41 -7.38 10.83 -7.89
CA TYR A 41 -6.15 10.11 -7.55
C TYR A 41 -5.66 9.24 -8.70
N ALA A 42 -6.58 8.61 -9.42
CA ALA A 42 -6.23 7.75 -10.55
C ALA A 42 -5.50 8.50 -11.67
N LYS A 43 -5.93 9.74 -11.97
CA LYS A 43 -5.26 10.61 -12.93
C LYS A 43 -3.86 11.03 -12.46
N GLN A 44 -3.68 11.24 -11.15
CA GLN A 44 -2.38 11.58 -10.58
C GLN A 44 -1.41 10.39 -10.63
N LEU A 45 -1.89 9.18 -10.32
CA LEU A 45 -1.10 7.95 -10.36
C LEU A 45 -0.51 7.64 -11.74
N LYS A 46 -1.14 8.06 -12.84
CA LYS A 46 -0.55 7.93 -14.19
C LYS A 46 0.80 8.65 -14.36
N LYS A 47 1.10 9.63 -13.49
CA LYS A 47 2.39 10.35 -13.49
C LYS A 47 3.47 9.62 -12.67
N ILE A 48 3.10 8.60 -11.91
CA ILE A 48 4.03 7.81 -11.11
C ILE A 48 4.59 6.68 -11.97
N LYS A 49 5.91 6.60 -12.05
CA LYS A 49 6.62 5.48 -12.67
C LYS A 49 6.70 4.30 -11.70
N GLU A 50 6.71 3.09 -12.23
CA GLU A 50 6.85 1.86 -11.43
C GLU A 50 8.08 1.89 -10.51
N GLU A 51 9.21 2.43 -11.01
CA GLU A 51 10.45 2.62 -10.25
C GLU A 51 10.31 3.47 -8.98
N ASN A 52 9.24 4.29 -8.88
CA ASN A 52 8.95 5.12 -7.72
C ASN A 52 8.06 4.42 -6.68
N ILE A 53 7.59 3.20 -6.96
CA ILE A 53 6.75 2.42 -6.06
C ILE A 53 7.62 1.42 -5.32
N SER A 54 7.55 1.42 -3.99
CA SER A 54 8.24 0.43 -3.17
C SER A 54 7.26 -0.33 -2.29
N MET A 55 7.38 -1.65 -2.27
CA MET A 55 6.65 -2.51 -1.36
C MET A 55 7.58 -3.00 -0.25
N ARG A 56 7.12 -2.91 0.99
CA ARG A 56 7.85 -3.35 2.18
C ARG A 56 6.95 -4.24 3.03
N ILE A 57 7.56 -5.18 3.73
CA ILE A 57 6.87 -6.05 4.69
C ILE A 57 7.01 -5.41 6.07
N LEU A 58 5.93 -5.42 6.86
CA LEU A 58 5.99 -4.99 8.26
C LEU A 58 7.03 -5.86 9.00
N PRO A 59 8.09 -5.28 9.60
CA PRO A 59 9.13 -6.07 10.25
C PRO A 59 8.58 -6.82 11.45
N GLY A 60 9.02 -8.06 11.63
CA GLY A 60 8.51 -8.92 12.69
C GLY A 60 8.68 -10.40 12.40
N LYS A 61 8.07 -11.22 13.26
CA LYS A 61 8.13 -12.68 13.18
C LYS A 61 6.80 -13.34 13.52
N ALA A 62 6.56 -14.48 12.90
CA ALA A 62 5.48 -15.37 13.32
C ALA A 62 5.84 -16.02 14.66
N GLY A 63 4.86 -16.21 15.52
CA GLY A 63 5.03 -16.91 16.80
C GLY A 63 3.70 -17.39 17.35
N TYR A 64 3.77 -18.30 18.32
CA TYR A 64 2.59 -18.76 19.03
C TYR A 64 2.45 -18.02 20.36
N LYS A 65 1.21 -17.68 20.74
CA LYS A 65 0.90 -17.14 22.06
C LYS A 65 -0.39 -17.76 22.58
N GLU A 66 -0.37 -18.09 23.87
CA GLU A 66 -1.55 -18.56 24.56
C GLU A 66 -2.52 -17.41 24.82
N PHE A 67 -3.75 -17.56 24.38
CA PHE A 67 -4.83 -16.61 24.63
C PHE A 67 -6.16 -17.37 24.73
N GLY A 68 -6.85 -17.23 25.86
CA GLY A 68 -8.10 -17.96 26.12
C GLY A 68 -7.92 -19.48 26.23
N GLY A 69 -6.82 -19.95 26.81
CA GLY A 69 -6.53 -21.38 27.01
C GLY A 69 -6.18 -22.15 25.72
N LYS A 70 -5.88 -21.44 24.62
CA LYS A 70 -5.44 -22.04 23.35
C LYS A 70 -4.20 -21.31 22.82
N ASN A 71 -3.33 -22.06 22.17
CA ASN A 71 -2.19 -21.49 21.45
C ASN A 71 -2.60 -21.04 20.05
N TRP A 72 -2.44 -19.76 19.78
CA TRP A 72 -2.76 -19.14 18.50
C TRP A 72 -1.50 -18.68 17.80
N SER A 73 -1.48 -18.78 16.47
CA SER A 73 -0.43 -18.22 15.64
C SER A 73 -0.69 -16.72 15.42
N PHE A 74 0.29 -15.89 15.72
CA PHE A 74 0.25 -14.45 15.50
C PHE A 74 1.50 -13.99 14.75
N TYR A 75 1.38 -12.82 14.11
CA TYR A 75 2.52 -12.07 13.61
C TYR A 75 2.85 -10.95 14.60
N PHE A 76 4.02 -11.03 15.21
CA PHE A 76 4.51 -10.03 16.16
C PHE A 76 5.45 -9.09 15.45
N HIS A 77 5.07 -7.81 15.36
CA HIS A 77 5.93 -6.79 14.77
C HIS A 77 7.14 -6.53 15.67
N ASP A 78 8.27 -6.16 15.06
CA ASP A 78 9.44 -5.63 15.77
C ASP A 78 9.23 -4.12 15.97
N PRO A 79 9.13 -3.61 17.22
CA PRO A 79 8.84 -2.19 17.45
C PRO A 79 9.96 -1.25 16.98
N ILE A 80 11.22 -1.67 17.06
CA ILE A 80 12.38 -0.84 16.70
C ILE A 80 12.45 -0.72 15.18
N GLU A 81 12.42 -1.86 14.49
CA GLU A 81 12.47 -1.89 13.03
C GLU A 81 11.20 -1.27 12.41
N THR A 82 10.03 -1.51 12.99
CA THR A 82 8.77 -0.88 12.55
C THR A 82 8.85 0.64 12.68
N LYS A 83 9.39 1.18 13.79
CA LYS A 83 9.57 2.62 13.97
C LYS A 83 10.53 3.21 12.94
N ALA A 84 11.60 2.49 12.60
CA ALA A 84 12.53 2.90 11.54
C ALA A 84 11.84 2.93 10.17
N LEU A 85 11.07 1.89 9.83
CA LEU A 85 10.31 1.80 8.59
C LEU A 85 9.29 2.96 8.45
N ILE A 86 8.53 3.25 9.50
CA ILE A 86 7.57 4.37 9.52
C ILE A 86 8.30 5.69 9.29
N LYS A 87 9.44 5.93 9.96
CA LYS A 87 10.25 7.13 9.73
C LYS A 87 10.71 7.23 8.28
N THR A 88 11.12 6.14 7.65
CA THR A 88 11.49 6.16 6.23
C THR A 88 10.32 6.57 5.35
N ILE A 89 9.13 6.02 5.56
CA ILE A 89 7.92 6.35 4.78
C ILE A 89 7.60 7.85 4.89
N PHE A 90 7.59 8.41 6.10
CA PHE A 90 7.23 9.81 6.31
C PHE A 90 8.36 10.82 6.08
N TYR A 91 9.63 10.42 6.24
CA TYR A 91 10.76 11.29 5.93
C TYR A 91 10.95 11.45 4.42
N VAL A 92 10.72 10.39 3.64
CA VAL A 92 10.63 10.48 2.18
C VAL A 92 9.52 11.46 1.76
N TYR A 93 8.37 11.42 2.45
CA TYR A 93 7.29 12.39 2.21
C TYR A 93 7.73 13.84 2.47
N LYS A 94 8.42 14.11 3.58
CA LYS A 94 8.90 15.47 3.91
C LYS A 94 9.96 16.00 2.94
N LYS A 95 10.89 15.16 2.50
CA LYS A 95 11.93 15.54 1.52
C LYS A 95 11.32 15.89 0.16
N ASN A 96 10.35 15.11 -0.31
CA ASN A 96 9.71 15.34 -1.61
C ASN A 96 8.88 16.63 -1.67
N ILE A 97 8.33 17.10 -0.55
CA ILE A 97 7.63 18.40 -0.49
C ILE A 97 8.62 19.57 -0.60
N LEU A 98 9.79 19.46 0.05
CA LEU A 98 10.81 20.53 0.07
C LEU A 98 11.60 20.64 -1.25
N GLU A 99 11.60 19.62 -2.10
CA GLU A 99 12.24 19.65 -3.43
C GLU A 99 11.27 20.05 -4.56
N MET A 100 9.99 20.32 -4.23
CA MET A 100 8.94 20.77 -5.16
C MET A 100 8.57 22.26 -4.98
N GLU A 101 9.19 22.96 -4.04
CA GLU A 101 9.17 24.43 -3.85
C GLU A 101 10.40 25.07 -4.51
#